data_AF-A0A7K3Y689-F1
#
_entry.id   AF-A0A7K3Y689-F1
#
_cell.length_a   1.000
_cell.length_b   1.000
_cell.length_c   1.000
_cell.angle_alpha   90.00
_cell.angle_beta   90.00
_cell.angle_gamma   90.00
#
_symmetry.space_group_name_H-M   'P 1'
#
loop_
_entity.id
_entity.type
_entity.pdbx_description
1 polymer ?
#
loop_
_entity_poly.entity_id
_entity_poly.type
_entity_poly.pdbx_seq_one_letter_code
_entity_poly.pdbx_strand_id
1 'polypeptide(L)'
;MGSWHYYPPSTPKPVKDGVKARSRRGAIGEKWWSQRFIQVLEDSGSASRLQRGKRYARKGQVIGIEIRGGEVQAKVQGSAAKPYQVTIRLEPLSDATWEKVFDLMAGQAIFAAQLLSGVV
;
A
#
# COMPACT_ATOMS: atom_id res chain seq x y z
N MET A 1 -19.03 -16.22 -41.53
CA MET A 1 -18.35 -16.84 -40.37
C MET A 1 -17.36 -15.83 -39.80
N GLY A 2 -17.67 -15.20 -38.66
CA GLY A 2 -16.78 -14.21 -38.04
C GLY A 2 -15.61 -14.89 -37.34
N SER A 3 -14.37 -14.47 -37.60
CA SER A 3 -13.21 -14.96 -36.89
C SER A 3 -13.19 -14.38 -35.48
N TRP A 4 -13.39 -15.24 -34.48
CA TRP A 4 -13.14 -14.87 -33.08
C TRP A 4 -11.63 -14.69 -32.88
N HIS A 5 -11.18 -13.44 -32.84
CA HIS A 5 -9.79 -13.13 -32.50
C HIS A 5 -9.55 -13.42 -31.02
N TYR A 6 -8.92 -14.55 -30.73
CA TYR A 6 -8.46 -14.88 -29.39
C TYR A 6 -7.26 -14.01 -29.04
N TYR A 7 -7.46 -13.07 -28.11
CA TYR A 7 -6.36 -12.33 -27.50
C TYR A 7 -5.88 -13.07 -26.25
N PRO A 8 -4.58 -13.43 -26.15
CA PRO A 8 -4.06 -14.07 -24.96
C PRO A 8 -4.20 -13.13 -23.75
N PRO A 9 -4.43 -13.66 -22.54
CA PRO A 9 -4.59 -12.85 -21.35
C PRO A 9 -3.31 -12.05 -21.05
N SER A 10 -3.47 -10.75 -20.80
CA SER A 10 -2.38 -9.84 -20.47
C SER A 10 -1.86 -10.15 -19.06
N THR A 11 -0.67 -10.74 -18.96
CA THR A 11 -0.05 -11.10 -17.68
C THR A 11 1.13 -10.17 -17.35
N PRO A 12 1.37 -9.85 -16.07
CA PRO A 12 2.53 -9.06 -15.67
C PRO A 12 3.84 -9.74 -16.06
N LYS A 13 4.81 -8.96 -16.54
CA LYS A 13 6.15 -9.48 -16.86
C LYS A 13 6.88 -9.87 -15.56
N PRO A 14 7.64 -10.97 -15.53
CA PRO A 14 8.37 -11.37 -14.34
C PRO A 14 9.44 -10.35 -13.96
N VAL A 15 9.70 -10.20 -12.66
CA VAL A 15 10.76 -9.37 -12.09
C VAL A 15 11.59 -10.26 -11.17
N LYS A 16 12.92 -10.14 -11.22
CA LYS A 16 13.82 -10.94 -10.40
C LYS A 16 13.86 -10.48 -8.93
N ASP A 17 13.98 -9.17 -8.71
CA ASP A 17 14.31 -8.59 -7.40
C ASP A 17 13.31 -7.51 -6.93
N GLY A 18 12.03 -7.66 -7.27
CA GLY A 18 11.01 -6.70 -6.85
C GLY A 18 10.55 -6.89 -5.40
N VAL A 19 10.15 -5.79 -4.76
CA VAL A 19 9.56 -5.76 -3.42
C VAL A 19 8.31 -6.63 -3.39
N LYS A 20 8.32 -7.58 -2.45
CA LYS A 20 7.29 -8.61 -2.33
C LYS A 20 6.58 -8.52 -0.98
N ALA A 21 5.25 -8.59 -1.02
CA ALA A 21 4.46 -8.69 0.20
C ALA A 21 4.80 -10.00 0.93
N ARG A 22 4.97 -9.92 2.26
CA ARG A 22 5.20 -11.11 3.12
C ARG A 22 4.03 -12.09 3.06
N SER A 23 2.80 -11.56 3.05
CA SER A 23 1.57 -12.35 2.98
C SER A 23 1.37 -12.99 1.60
N ARG A 24 1.26 -14.32 1.56
CA ARG A 24 0.96 -15.08 0.33
C ARG A 24 -0.53 -15.15 -0.02
N ARG A 25 -1.44 -15.02 0.96
CA ARG A 25 -2.90 -15.09 0.81
C ARG A 25 -3.62 -14.26 1.89
N GLY A 26 -4.89 -13.92 1.69
CA GLY A 26 -5.71 -13.24 2.70
C GLY A 26 -5.36 -11.75 2.88
N ALA A 27 -5.35 -11.27 4.12
CA ALA A 27 -5.00 -9.89 4.44
C ALA A 27 -3.51 -9.59 4.15
N ILE A 28 -3.20 -8.32 3.87
CA ILE A 28 -1.83 -7.79 3.85
C ILE A 28 -1.72 -6.86 5.08
N GLY A 29 -0.56 -6.86 5.74
CA GLY A 29 -0.36 -6.16 7.01
C GLY A 29 -0.60 -7.06 8.22
N GLU A 30 0.40 -7.17 9.08
CA GLU A 30 0.34 -7.97 10.32
C GLU A 30 -0.13 -7.14 11.52
N LYS A 31 -0.04 -5.80 11.43
CA LYS A 31 -0.42 -4.87 12.49
C LYS A 31 -1.80 -4.28 12.24
N TRP A 32 -2.52 -3.97 13.32
CA TRP A 32 -3.87 -3.40 13.28
C TRP A 32 -3.94 -2.13 12.39
N TRP A 33 -2.95 -1.24 12.53
CA TRP A 33 -2.91 0.02 11.78
C TRP A 33 -2.66 -0.22 10.28
N SER A 34 -1.86 -1.24 9.92
CA SER A 34 -1.61 -1.59 8.52
C SER A 34 -2.88 -2.13 7.86
N GLN A 35 -3.64 -2.94 8.60
CA GLN A 35 -4.93 -3.46 8.14
C GLN A 35 -5.96 -2.34 8.00
N ARG A 36 -6.02 -1.43 8.98
CA ARG A 36 -6.91 -0.26 8.93
C ARG A 36 -6.60 0.66 7.76
N PHE A 37 -5.32 0.93 7.50
CA PHE A 37 -4.89 1.71 6.33
C PHE A 37 -5.37 1.08 5.02
N ILE A 38 -5.19 -0.25 4.87
CA ILE A 38 -5.66 -0.96 3.67
C ILE A 38 -7.18 -0.91 3.56
N GLN A 39 -7.91 -1.06 4.67
CA GLN A 39 -9.37 -0.99 4.68
C GLN A 39 -9.86 0.38 4.19
N VAL A 40 -9.25 1.47 4.66
CA VAL A 40 -9.59 2.83 4.19
C VAL A 40 -9.40 2.97 2.68
N LEU A 41 -8.35 2.36 2.11
CA LEU A 41 -8.14 2.33 0.65
C LEU A 41 -9.13 1.43 -0.10
N GLU A 42 -9.69 0.41 0.55
CA GLU A 42 -10.74 -0.43 -0.02
C GLU A 42 -12.06 0.32 -0.10
N ASP A 43 -12.38 1.07 0.96
CA ASP A 43 -13.63 1.82 1.09
C ASP A 43 -13.68 3.07 0.20
N SER A 44 -12.52 3.60 -0.22
CA SER A 44 -12.42 4.81 -1.07
C SER A 44 -12.78 4.61 -2.55
N GLY A 45 -13.51 3.55 -2.91
CA GLY A 45 -14.03 3.30 -4.27
C GLY A 45 -13.05 2.69 -5.27
N SER A 46 -11.86 2.25 -4.84
CA SER A 46 -10.82 1.67 -5.71
C SER A 46 -10.60 0.17 -5.51
N ALA A 47 -11.59 -0.56 -5.00
CA ALA A 47 -11.46 -1.97 -4.60
C ALA A 47 -10.84 -2.87 -5.68
N SER A 48 -11.28 -2.78 -6.95
CA SER A 48 -10.75 -3.61 -8.03
C SER A 48 -9.27 -3.31 -8.35
N ARG A 49 -8.88 -2.04 -8.30
CA ARG A 49 -7.49 -1.60 -8.49
C ARG A 49 -6.61 -2.06 -7.33
N LEU A 50 -7.11 -1.96 -6.10
CA LEU A 50 -6.39 -2.42 -4.93
C LEU A 50 -6.21 -3.95 -4.94
N GLN A 51 -7.23 -4.71 -5.32
CA GLN A 51 -7.12 -6.17 -5.45
C GLN A 51 -6.05 -6.58 -6.47
N ARG A 52 -5.96 -5.88 -7.62
CA ARG A 52 -4.87 -6.07 -8.58
C ARG A 52 -3.51 -5.71 -7.98
N GLY A 53 -3.43 -4.58 -7.26
CA GLY A 53 -2.25 -4.16 -6.52
C GLY A 53 -1.77 -5.21 -5.51
N LYS A 54 -2.68 -5.79 -4.72
CA LYS A 54 -2.39 -6.90 -3.78
C LYS A 54 -1.78 -8.11 -4.52
N ARG A 55 -2.30 -8.47 -5.70
CA ARG A 55 -1.73 -9.55 -6.53
C ARG A 55 -0.32 -9.21 -7.02
N TYR A 56 -0.09 -7.96 -7.42
CA TYR A 56 1.22 -7.52 -7.93
C TYR A 56 2.27 -7.48 -6.82
N ALA A 57 1.91 -6.95 -5.65
CA ALA A 57 2.76 -6.95 -4.47
C ALA A 57 3.15 -8.37 -4.06
N ARG A 58 2.23 -9.34 -4.11
CA ARG A 58 2.53 -10.76 -3.85
C ARG A 58 3.46 -11.40 -4.89
N LYS A 59 3.40 -10.94 -6.14
CA LYS A 59 4.24 -11.44 -7.23
C LYS A 59 5.61 -10.77 -7.29
N GLY A 60 5.93 -9.82 -6.40
CA GLY A 60 7.19 -9.08 -6.43
C GLY A 60 7.27 -8.12 -7.62
N GLN A 61 6.15 -7.53 -8.02
CA GLN A 61 6.08 -6.67 -9.22
C GLN A 61 6.42 -5.20 -8.94
N VAL A 62 6.66 -4.83 -7.69
CA VAL A 62 7.04 -3.46 -7.32
C VAL A 62 8.56 -3.37 -7.39
N ILE A 63 9.08 -2.67 -8.39
CA ILE A 63 10.52 -2.67 -8.70
C ILE A 63 11.28 -1.49 -8.06
N GLY A 64 10.56 -0.55 -7.48
CA GLY A 64 11.12 0.56 -6.73
C GLY A 64 10.02 1.25 -5.93
N ILE A 65 10.35 1.67 -4.71
CA ILE A 65 9.50 2.45 -3.83
C ILE A 65 10.34 3.59 -3.28
N GLU A 66 9.80 4.79 -3.33
CA GLU A 66 10.36 5.98 -2.72
C GLU A 66 9.32 6.60 -1.80
N ILE A 67 9.72 6.91 -0.58
CA ILE A 67 8.86 7.51 0.43
C ILE A 67 9.49 8.85 0.81
N ARG A 68 8.72 9.92 0.65
CA ARG A 68 9.05 11.28 1.05
C ARG A 68 7.91 11.80 1.94
N GLY A 69 8.13 12.91 2.65
CA GLY A 69 7.11 13.48 3.54
C GLY A 69 5.78 13.69 2.81
N GLY A 70 4.76 12.90 3.19
CA GLY A 70 3.42 12.94 2.57
C GLY A 70 3.30 12.31 1.18
N GLU A 71 4.35 11.70 0.61
CA GLU A 71 4.26 11.11 -0.72
C GLU A 71 4.95 9.75 -0.80
N VAL A 72 4.26 8.77 -1.39
CA VAL A 72 4.81 7.46 -1.75
C VAL A 72 4.75 7.31 -3.25
N GLN A 73 5.90 7.15 -3.88
CA GLN A 73 6.02 6.81 -5.29
C GLN A 73 6.47 5.35 -5.46
N ALA A 74 5.89 4.65 -6.42
CA ALA A 74 6.28 3.29 -6.76
C ALA A 74 6.38 3.09 -8.27
N LYS A 75 7.38 2.33 -8.70
CA LYS A 75 7.45 1.77 -10.06
C LYS A 75 6.97 0.34 -10.02
N VAL A 76 6.01 0.02 -10.89
CA VAL A 76 5.36 -1.29 -10.89
C VAL A 76 5.41 -1.90 -12.28
N GLN A 77 5.95 -3.11 -12.37
CA GLN A 77 5.99 -3.87 -13.61
C GLN A 77 4.61 -4.49 -13.88
N GLY A 78 3.97 -4.02 -14.95
CA GLY A 78 2.73 -4.58 -15.46
C GLY A 78 2.98 -5.56 -16.60
N SER A 79 1.99 -5.74 -17.47
CA SER A 79 2.16 -6.50 -18.72
C SER A 79 2.87 -5.71 -19.81
N ALA A 80 2.85 -4.38 -19.74
CA ALA A 80 3.55 -3.50 -20.66
C ALA A 80 5.09 -3.64 -20.55
N ALA A 81 5.80 -3.30 -21.63
CA ALA A 81 7.27 -3.33 -21.62
C ALA A 81 7.89 -2.33 -20.64
N LYS A 82 7.27 -1.14 -20.51
CA LYS A 82 7.71 -0.12 -19.54
C LYS A 82 6.90 -0.27 -18.25
N PRO A 83 7.56 -0.31 -17.07
CA PRO A 83 6.89 -0.18 -15.78
C PRO A 83 6.08 1.12 -15.71
N TYR A 84 4.95 1.09 -15.01
CA TYR A 84 4.15 2.29 -14.76
C TYR A 84 4.45 2.86 -13.38
N GLN A 85 4.17 4.15 -13.20
CA GLN A 85 4.34 4.84 -11.92
C GLN A 85 3.01 4.91 -11.18
N VAL A 86 3.08 4.73 -9.86
CA VAL A 86 1.97 4.93 -8.92
C VAL A 86 2.42 5.95 -7.89
N THR A 87 1.59 6.94 -7.62
CA THR A 87 1.84 7.93 -6.57
C THR A 87 0.66 7.98 -5.62
N ILE A 88 0.94 7.90 -4.32
CA ILE A 88 -0.01 8.14 -3.24
C ILE A 88 0.46 9.40 -2.54
N ARG A 89 -0.42 10.40 -2.42
CA ARG A 89 -0.18 11.63 -1.67
C ARG A 89 -1.09 11.68 -0.46
N LEU A 90 -0.52 12.11 0.64
CA LEU A 90 -1.17 12.32 1.93
C LEU A 90 -0.71 13.70 2.38
N GLU A 91 -1.65 14.53 2.83
CA GLU A 91 -1.29 15.78 3.46
C GLU A 91 -0.63 15.46 4.81
N PRO A 92 0.65 15.85 5.03
CA PRO A 92 1.27 15.68 6.33
C PRO A 92 0.50 16.46 7.38
N LEU A 93 0.32 15.88 8.56
CA LEU A 93 -0.20 16.65 9.69
C LEU A 93 0.83 17.73 10.05
N SER A 94 0.34 18.95 10.32
CA SER A 94 1.18 20.02 10.83
C SER A 94 1.75 19.66 12.21
N ASP A 95 2.88 20.26 12.59
CA ASP A 95 3.47 20.05 13.92
C ASP A 95 2.45 20.35 15.03
N ALA A 96 1.67 21.42 14.89
CA ALA A 96 0.61 21.76 15.85
C ALA A 96 -0.53 20.72 15.90
N THR A 97 -0.81 20.04 14.79
CA THR A 97 -1.78 18.94 14.76
C THR A 97 -1.19 17.70 15.42
N TRP A 98 0.10 17.40 15.20
CA TRP A 98 0.80 16.32 15.86
C TRP A 98 0.83 16.50 17.38
N GLU A 99 1.14 17.70 17.88
CA GLU A 99 1.12 18.01 19.31
C GLU A 99 -0.26 17.71 19.91
N LYS A 100 -1.34 18.14 19.26
CA LYS A 100 -2.71 17.82 19.72
C LYS A 100 -2.99 16.32 19.74
N VAL A 101 -2.50 15.57 18.76
CA VAL A 101 -2.65 14.10 18.75
C VAL A 101 -1.91 13.49 19.94
N PHE A 102 -0.68 13.94 20.23
CA PHE A 102 0.08 13.47 21.38
C PHE A 102 -0.60 13.82 22.70
N ASP A 103 -1.10 15.04 22.87
CA ASP A 103 -1.82 15.47 24.08
C ASP A 103 -3.06 14.59 24.32
N LEU A 104 -3.84 14.33 23.27
CA LEU A 104 -5.03 13.48 23.36
C LEU A 104 -4.70 12.02 23.70
N MET A 105 -3.60 11.49 23.14
CA MET A 105 -3.14 10.14 23.48
C MET A 105 -2.57 10.07 24.90
N ALA A 106 -1.82 11.09 25.33
CA ALA A 106 -1.23 11.17 26.67
C ALA A 106 -2.30 11.33 27.77
N GLY A 107 -3.45 11.93 27.44
CA GLY A 107 -4.60 12.05 28.34
C GLY A 107 -5.22 10.71 28.78
N GLN A 108 -4.83 9.59 28.16
CA GLN A 108 -5.23 8.25 28.60
C GLN A 108 -4.00 7.43 29.02
N ALA A 109 -3.93 7.04 30.30
CA ALA A 109 -2.77 6.38 30.89
C ALA A 109 -2.30 5.12 30.12
N ILE A 110 -3.23 4.40 29.49
CA ILE A 110 -2.90 3.20 28.68
C ILE A 110 -2.13 3.52 27.40
N PHE A 111 -2.46 4.62 26.72
CA PHE A 111 -1.81 5.01 25.47
C PHE A 111 -0.48 5.72 25.73
N ALA A 112 -0.38 6.48 26.83
CA ALA A 112 0.89 7.05 27.29
C ALA A 112 1.94 5.94 27.56
N ALA A 113 1.54 4.86 28.25
CA ALA A 113 2.43 3.72 28.52
C ALA A 113 2.83 2.95 27.23
N GLN A 114 1.91 2.82 26.28
CA GLN A 114 2.18 2.19 24.98
C GLN A 114 3.14 3.02 24.10
N LEU A 115 2.98 4.34 24.08
CA LEU A 115 3.91 5.26 23.41
C LEU A 115 5.32 5.17 24.02
N LEU A 116 5.43 5.22 25.36
CA LEU A 116 6.72 5.18 26.05
C LEU A 116 7.46 3.84 25.85
N SER A 117 6.73 2.74 25.70
CA SER A 117 7.27 1.41 25.44
C SER A 117 7.58 1.12 23.97
N GLY A 118 7.22 2.04 23.06
CA GLY A 118 7.40 1.86 21.62
C GLY A 118 6.45 0.82 20.99
N VAL A 119 5.35 0.48 21.68
CA VAL A 119 4.35 -0.48 21.24
C VAL A 119 3.10 0.27 20.79
N VAL A 120 3.16 0.88 19.61
CA VAL A 120 2.00 1.47 18.91
C VAL A 120 1.71 0.71 17.62
#